data_AF-A0A1M2W3N3-F1
#
_entry.id   AF-A0A1M2W3N3-F1
#
_cell.length_a   1.000
_cell.length_b   1.000
_cell.length_c   1.000
_cell.angle_alpha   90.00
_cell.angle_beta   90.00
_cell.angle_gamma   90.00
#
_symmetry.space_group_name_H-M   'P 1'
#
loop_
_entity.id
_entity.type
_entity.pdbx_description
1 polymer ?
#
loop_
_entity_poly.entity_id
_entity_poly.type
_entity_poly.pdbx_seq_one_letter_code
_entity_poly.pdbx_strand_id
1 'polypeptide(L)'
;QLEKEINEKLVDIYEKLTQAGVDQQESQRETRLKETLANLQRIFPGVRGRVVDLCKPTQRKYEMAAAVVLGRNIDAIVDDDEKTAINCIEYMRNQRAGQATFIPLDTIQVKPVNDKFRAFAKGARLAVDVSHYDPAVERAMHHACGNALVCDSMEVARYVCYEKGQEVKAVTLEGTIIHKSGLITGGKSSQQNEVGGEGRAR
;
A
#
# COMPACT_ATOMS: atom_id res chain seq x y z
N GLN A 1 -25.35 -34.13 19.44
CA GLN A 1 -24.78 -34.11 18.07
C GLN A 1 -25.41 -32.99 17.25
N LEU A 2 -26.74 -32.94 17.13
CA LEU A 2 -27.46 -31.87 16.42
C LEU A 2 -27.17 -30.45 16.95
N GLU A 3 -27.16 -30.27 18.27
CA GLU A 3 -26.86 -28.97 18.91
C GLU A 3 -25.44 -28.47 18.59
N LYS A 4 -24.47 -29.37 18.55
CA LYS A 4 -23.08 -29.05 18.20
C LYS A 4 -22.99 -28.58 16.74
N GLU A 5 -23.65 -29.30 15.84
CA GLU A 5 -23.68 -28.97 14.41
C GLU A 5 -24.39 -27.63 14.14
N ILE A 6 -25.47 -27.34 14.88
CA ILE A 6 -26.17 -26.04 14.82
C ILE A 6 -25.27 -24.92 15.34
N ASN A 7 -24.55 -25.13 16.45
CA ASN A 7 -23.62 -24.14 16.98
C ASN A 7 -22.44 -23.88 16.04
N GLU A 8 -21.87 -24.91 15.41
CA GLU A 8 -20.81 -24.77 14.40
C GLU A 8 -21.30 -23.95 13.19
N LYS A 9 -22.51 -24.21 12.69
CA LYS A 9 -23.12 -23.42 11.61
C LYS A 9 -23.40 -21.97 12.02
N LEU A 10 -23.83 -21.73 13.26
CA LEU A 10 -24.09 -20.39 13.78
C LEU A 10 -22.80 -19.57 13.81
N VAL A 11 -21.69 -20.15 14.29
CA VAL A 11 -20.38 -19.49 14.32
C VAL A 11 -19.90 -19.13 12.91
N ASP A 12 -19.97 -20.07 11.96
CA ASP A 12 -19.56 -19.83 10.57
C ASP A 12 -20.39 -18.71 9.90
N ILE A 13 -21.72 -18.69 10.12
CA ILE A 13 -22.58 -17.62 9.61
C ILE A 13 -22.23 -16.27 10.25
N TYR A 14 -21.93 -16.24 11.54
CA TYR A 14 -21.56 -15.02 12.26
C TYR A 14 -20.20 -14.47 11.78
N GLU A 15 -19.22 -15.32 11.52
CA GLU A 15 -17.93 -14.94 10.94
C GLU A 15 -18.11 -14.38 9.53
N LYS A 16 -18.90 -15.05 8.68
CA LYS A 16 -19.23 -14.56 7.33
C LYS A 16 -19.93 -13.21 7.34
N LEU A 17 -20.91 -13.01 8.24
CA LEU A 17 -21.61 -11.73 8.38
C LEU A 17 -20.64 -10.62 8.80
N THR A 18 -19.75 -10.93 9.73
CA THR A 18 -18.72 -10.00 10.21
C THR A 18 -17.78 -9.60 9.08
N GLN A 19 -17.27 -10.57 8.32
CA GLN A 19 -16.39 -10.32 7.18
C GLN A 19 -17.08 -9.49 6.08
N ALA A 20 -18.32 -9.85 5.72
CA ALA A 20 -19.10 -9.10 4.73
C ALA A 20 -19.33 -7.64 5.16
N GLY A 21 -19.54 -7.39 6.46
CA GLY A 21 -19.65 -6.04 7.00
C GLY A 21 -18.36 -5.22 6.86
N VAL A 22 -17.20 -5.84 7.11
CA VAL A 22 -15.89 -5.20 6.92
C VAL A 22 -15.67 -4.87 5.44
N ASP A 23 -15.89 -5.83 4.55
CA ASP A 23 -15.71 -5.65 3.10
C ASP A 23 -16.62 -4.55 2.54
N GLN A 24 -17.86 -4.48 3.03
CA GLN A 24 -18.81 -3.43 2.64
C GLN A 24 -18.32 -2.04 3.08
N GLN A 25 -17.81 -1.90 4.30
CA GLN A 25 -17.28 -0.61 4.78
C GLN A 25 -16.04 -0.18 3.99
N GLU A 26 -15.13 -1.10 3.70
CA GLU A 26 -13.95 -0.81 2.88
C GLU A 26 -14.33 -0.38 1.47
N SER A 27 -15.27 -1.08 0.83
CA SER A 27 -15.77 -0.74 -0.50
C SER A 27 -16.42 0.64 -0.54
N GLN A 28 -17.23 0.98 0.48
CA GLN A 28 -17.82 2.31 0.59
C GLN A 28 -16.76 3.39 0.80
N ARG A 29 -15.73 3.12 1.62
CA ARG A 29 -14.62 4.05 1.86
C ARG A 29 -13.83 4.31 0.58
N GLU A 30 -13.49 3.27 -0.15
CA GLU A 30 -12.77 3.36 -1.43
C GLU A 30 -13.57 4.15 -2.47
N THR A 31 -14.88 3.90 -2.54
CA THR A 31 -15.78 4.64 -3.46
C THR A 31 -15.78 6.14 -3.15
N ARG A 32 -15.96 6.51 -1.86
CA ARG A 32 -15.94 7.93 -1.43
C ARG A 32 -14.60 8.60 -1.70
N LEU A 33 -13.50 7.87 -1.51
CA LEU A 33 -12.16 8.40 -1.76
C LEU A 33 -11.96 8.68 -3.26
N LYS A 34 -12.40 7.77 -4.14
CA LYS A 34 -12.37 7.97 -5.59
C LYS A 34 -13.21 9.15 -6.04
N GLU A 35 -14.43 9.29 -5.51
CA GLU A 35 -15.30 10.44 -5.82
C GLU A 35 -14.68 11.76 -5.38
N THR A 36 -14.11 11.79 -4.18
CA THR A 36 -13.42 12.96 -3.64
C THR A 36 -12.22 13.33 -4.51
N LEU A 37 -11.40 12.36 -4.89
CA LEU A 37 -10.25 12.58 -5.76
C LEU A 37 -10.67 13.13 -7.12
N ALA A 38 -11.69 12.56 -7.75
CA ALA A 38 -12.20 13.03 -9.04
C ALA A 38 -12.68 14.49 -8.97
N ASN A 39 -13.34 14.87 -7.87
CA ASN A 39 -13.74 16.26 -7.64
C ASN A 39 -12.53 17.19 -7.46
N LEU A 40 -11.53 16.75 -6.69
CA LEU A 40 -10.30 17.52 -6.49
C LEU A 40 -9.57 17.73 -7.82
N GLN A 41 -9.38 16.70 -8.64
CA GLN A 41 -8.73 16.81 -9.95
C GLN A 41 -9.47 17.74 -10.91
N ARG A 42 -10.81 17.77 -10.85
CA ARG A 42 -11.62 18.66 -11.68
C ARG A 42 -11.47 20.13 -11.27
N ILE A 43 -11.36 20.42 -9.98
CA ILE A 43 -11.30 21.79 -9.45
C ILE A 43 -9.87 22.32 -9.43
N PHE A 44 -8.91 21.43 -9.16
CA PHE A 44 -7.50 21.74 -8.97
C PHE A 44 -6.67 20.92 -9.97
N PRO A 45 -6.34 21.48 -11.14
CA PRO A 45 -5.59 20.78 -12.18
C PRO A 45 -4.20 20.27 -11.74
N GLY A 46 -3.64 20.84 -10.68
CA GLY A 46 -2.37 20.40 -10.10
C GLY A 46 -2.45 19.11 -9.29
N VAL A 47 -3.64 18.50 -9.11
CA VAL A 47 -3.79 17.21 -8.44
C VAL A 47 -3.54 16.08 -9.43
N ARG A 48 -2.49 15.27 -9.18
CA ARG A 48 -2.06 14.21 -10.09
C ARG A 48 -2.78 12.88 -9.85
N GLY A 49 -3.07 12.53 -8.59
CA GLY A 49 -3.74 11.27 -8.24
C GLY A 49 -3.21 10.67 -6.94
N ARG A 50 -3.70 9.47 -6.56
CA ARG A 50 -3.14 8.74 -5.40
C ARG A 50 -1.86 8.01 -5.78
N VAL A 51 -0.98 7.81 -4.80
CA VAL A 51 0.26 7.04 -4.99
C VAL A 51 -0.02 5.63 -5.56
N VAL A 52 -1.03 4.93 -5.06
CA VAL A 52 -1.41 3.60 -5.57
C VAL A 52 -1.86 3.61 -7.04
N ASP A 53 -2.51 4.67 -7.48
CA ASP A 53 -3.00 4.80 -8.86
C ASP A 53 -1.86 5.21 -9.83
N LEU A 54 -0.82 5.85 -9.30
CA LEU A 54 0.33 6.39 -10.04
C LEU A 54 1.54 5.43 -10.09
N CYS A 55 1.50 4.31 -9.37
CA CYS A 55 2.60 3.36 -9.26
C CYS A 55 2.13 1.93 -9.54
N LYS A 56 2.70 1.28 -10.55
CA LYS A 56 2.38 -0.10 -10.92
C LYS A 56 3.58 -1.02 -10.68
N PRO A 57 3.44 -2.15 -9.98
CA PRO A 57 4.53 -3.12 -9.85
C PRO A 57 4.98 -3.63 -11.21
N THR A 58 6.29 -3.84 -11.41
CA THR A 58 6.84 -4.34 -12.68
C THR A 58 6.45 -5.79 -12.97
N GLN A 59 6.15 -6.58 -11.93
CA GLN A 59 5.73 -7.98 -12.03
C GLN A 59 4.65 -8.28 -10.99
N ARG A 60 3.72 -9.18 -11.33
CA ARG A 60 2.61 -9.58 -10.46
C ARG A 60 3.04 -10.06 -9.07
N LYS A 61 4.17 -10.78 -8.98
CA LYS A 61 4.70 -11.27 -7.70
C LYS A 61 5.05 -10.15 -6.70
N TYR A 62 5.21 -8.91 -7.16
CA TYR A 62 5.52 -7.76 -6.31
C TYR A 62 4.29 -6.99 -5.85
N GLU A 63 3.07 -7.32 -6.31
CA GLU A 63 1.85 -6.56 -5.99
C GLU A 63 1.64 -6.38 -4.48
N MET A 64 1.68 -7.48 -3.73
CA MET A 64 1.52 -7.46 -2.29
C MET A 64 2.63 -6.66 -1.61
N ALA A 65 3.89 -6.94 -1.95
CA ALA A 65 5.03 -6.24 -1.38
C ALA A 65 5.01 -4.73 -1.68
N ALA A 66 4.63 -4.33 -2.90
CA ALA A 66 4.53 -2.93 -3.30
C ALA A 66 3.48 -2.19 -2.47
N ALA A 67 2.27 -2.75 -2.34
CA ALA A 67 1.23 -2.16 -1.48
C ALA A 67 1.70 -2.00 -0.03
N VAL A 68 2.35 -3.02 0.52
CA VAL A 68 2.89 -3.03 1.89
C VAL A 68 4.06 -2.05 2.07
N VAL A 69 4.90 -1.86 1.05
CA VAL A 69 5.97 -0.85 1.05
C VAL A 69 5.36 0.54 1.16
N LEU A 70 4.39 0.86 0.30
CA LEU A 70 3.71 2.16 0.27
C LEU A 70 3.03 2.45 1.62
N GLY A 71 2.42 1.43 2.23
CA GLY A 71 1.88 1.51 3.59
C GLY A 71 0.94 2.70 3.77
N ARG A 72 1.21 3.57 4.75
CA ARG A 72 0.37 4.76 5.02
C ARG A 72 0.26 5.73 3.85
N ASN A 73 1.21 5.69 2.91
CA ASN A 73 1.24 6.61 1.77
C ASN A 73 0.45 6.05 0.57
N ILE A 74 -0.11 4.84 0.65
CA ILE A 74 -0.82 4.19 -0.47
C ILE A 74 -1.95 5.07 -1.03
N ASP A 75 -2.71 5.72 -0.15
CA ASP A 75 -3.81 6.64 -0.49
C ASP A 75 -3.41 8.12 -0.46
N ALA A 76 -2.12 8.43 -0.26
CA ALA A 76 -1.68 9.82 -0.28
C ALA A 76 -1.86 10.40 -1.69
N ILE A 77 -2.36 11.62 -1.76
CA ILE A 77 -2.64 12.34 -3.00
C ILE A 77 -1.39 13.12 -3.38
N VAL A 78 -0.91 12.94 -4.61
CA VAL A 78 0.22 13.67 -5.17
C VAL A 78 -0.31 14.91 -5.90
N ASP A 79 0.31 16.04 -5.64
CA ASP A 79 -0.03 17.34 -6.24
C ASP A 79 1.23 18.13 -6.61
N ASP A 80 1.09 19.11 -7.49
CA ASP A 80 2.21 19.87 -8.04
C ASP A 80 2.94 20.71 -6.99
N ASP A 81 2.19 21.33 -6.07
CA ASP A 81 2.70 22.36 -5.18
C ASP A 81 1.93 22.48 -3.86
N GLU A 82 2.61 22.97 -2.82
CA GLU A 82 2.04 23.14 -1.47
C GLU A 82 0.73 23.96 -1.46
N LYS A 83 0.64 24.99 -2.31
CA LYS A 83 -0.55 25.84 -2.38
C LYS A 83 -1.75 25.05 -2.90
N THR A 84 -1.56 24.18 -3.89
CA THR A 84 -2.58 23.25 -4.38
C THR A 84 -3.06 22.31 -3.27
N ALA A 85 -2.14 21.70 -2.51
CA ALA A 85 -2.49 20.86 -1.37
C ALA A 85 -3.34 21.61 -0.32
N ILE A 86 -2.94 22.82 0.07
CA ILE A 86 -3.67 23.64 1.06
C ILE A 86 -5.08 23.96 0.56
N ASN A 87 -5.23 24.35 -0.70
CA ASN A 87 -6.53 24.65 -1.30
C ASN A 87 -7.44 23.41 -1.34
N CYS A 88 -6.88 22.23 -1.66
CA CYS A 88 -7.61 20.97 -1.61
C CYS A 88 -8.10 20.65 -0.19
N ILE A 89 -7.26 20.84 0.83
CA ILE A 89 -7.61 20.62 2.24
C ILE A 89 -8.74 21.57 2.67
N GLU A 90 -8.66 22.85 2.30
CA GLU A 90 -9.71 23.83 2.61
C GLU A 90 -11.03 23.45 1.92
N TYR A 91 -10.99 23.08 0.65
CA TYR A 91 -12.15 22.59 -0.08
C TYR A 91 -12.77 21.36 0.59
N MET A 92 -11.96 20.34 0.93
CA MET A 92 -12.41 19.13 1.61
C MET A 92 -13.06 19.44 2.97
N ARG A 93 -12.49 20.38 3.73
CA ARG A 93 -13.05 20.84 5.01
C ARG A 93 -14.44 21.45 4.82
N ASN A 94 -14.58 22.32 3.83
CA ASN A 94 -15.84 23.00 3.53
C ASN A 94 -16.92 22.02 3.03
N GLN A 95 -16.52 21.03 2.22
CA GLN A 95 -17.41 19.97 1.72
C GLN A 95 -17.63 18.82 2.72
N ARG A 96 -16.97 18.83 3.88
CA ARG A 96 -16.96 17.72 4.84
C ARG A 96 -16.57 16.37 4.20
N ALA A 97 -15.65 16.42 3.24
CA ALA A 97 -15.22 15.27 2.43
C ALA A 97 -14.22 14.34 3.15
N GLY A 98 -14.06 14.48 4.46
CA GLY A 98 -13.15 13.67 5.26
C GLY A 98 -11.71 14.22 5.29
N GLN A 99 -10.76 13.33 5.49
CA GLN A 99 -9.34 13.65 5.63
C GLN A 99 -8.54 12.89 4.57
N ALA A 100 -7.55 13.56 3.99
CA ALA A 100 -6.56 12.97 3.10
C ALA A 100 -5.15 13.47 3.46
N THR A 101 -4.14 12.73 3.02
CA THR A 101 -2.73 13.14 3.10
C THR A 101 -2.29 13.58 1.71
N PHE A 102 -1.56 14.69 1.63
CA PHE A 102 -1.08 15.27 0.38
C PHE A 102 0.45 15.21 0.31
N ILE A 103 0.99 15.03 -0.89
CA ILE A 103 2.42 15.00 -1.20
C ILE A 103 2.68 16.08 -2.26
N PRO A 104 2.95 17.32 -1.83
CA PRO A 104 3.28 18.41 -2.72
C PRO A 104 4.67 18.22 -3.33
N LEU A 105 4.73 18.12 -4.66
CA LEU A 105 5.95 17.76 -5.38
C LEU A 105 7.03 18.83 -5.30
N ASP A 106 6.69 20.11 -5.14
CA ASP A 106 7.66 21.20 -5.00
C ASP A 106 8.44 21.13 -3.68
N THR A 107 7.76 20.84 -2.58
CA THR A 107 8.25 20.96 -1.20
C THR A 107 8.62 19.63 -0.55
N ILE A 108 8.17 18.49 -1.08
CA ILE A 108 8.43 17.17 -0.47
C ILE A 108 9.93 16.88 -0.32
N GLN A 109 10.35 16.58 0.91
CA GLN A 109 11.73 16.18 1.16
C GLN A 109 11.93 14.70 0.82
N VAL A 110 12.91 14.46 -0.05
CA VAL A 110 13.25 13.14 -0.54
C VAL A 110 14.70 12.85 -0.20
N LYS A 111 14.94 11.74 0.49
CA LYS A 111 16.30 11.23 0.64
C LYS A 111 16.67 10.48 -0.65
N PRO A 112 17.86 10.71 -1.22
CA PRO A 112 18.31 9.95 -2.38
C PRO A 112 18.23 8.44 -2.13
N VAL A 113 17.79 7.73 -3.15
CA VAL A 113 17.82 6.26 -3.16
C VAL A 113 19.29 5.83 -3.12
N ASN A 114 19.61 4.91 -2.21
CA ASN A 114 21.00 4.48 -2.04
C ASN A 114 21.30 3.29 -2.96
N ASP A 115 22.02 3.57 -4.03
CA ASP A 115 22.40 2.61 -5.07
C ASP A 115 23.14 1.38 -4.54
N LYS A 116 23.79 1.48 -3.36
CA LYS A 116 24.44 0.33 -2.71
C LYS A 116 23.47 -0.84 -2.51
N PHE A 117 22.17 -0.55 -2.39
CA PHE A 117 21.14 -1.56 -2.15
C PHE A 117 20.72 -2.35 -3.40
N ARG A 118 21.05 -1.89 -4.62
CA ARG A 118 20.70 -2.61 -5.86
C ARG A 118 21.40 -3.96 -6.03
N ALA A 119 22.61 -4.08 -5.47
CA ALA A 119 23.43 -5.29 -5.53
C ALA A 119 23.78 -5.83 -4.14
N PHE A 120 23.03 -5.44 -3.11
CA PHE A 120 23.40 -5.70 -1.72
C PHE A 120 23.25 -7.16 -1.31
N ALA A 121 22.14 -7.79 -1.69
CA ALA A 121 21.87 -9.19 -1.39
C ALA A 121 21.08 -9.82 -2.53
N LYS A 122 21.41 -11.09 -2.85
CA LYS A 122 20.63 -11.88 -3.81
C LYS A 122 19.21 -12.04 -3.28
N GLY A 123 18.22 -11.70 -4.10
CA GLY A 123 16.81 -11.76 -3.73
C GLY A 123 16.30 -10.54 -2.97
N ALA A 124 17.10 -9.47 -2.82
CA ALA A 124 16.65 -8.17 -2.35
C ALA A 124 16.74 -7.14 -3.48
N ARG A 125 15.71 -6.31 -3.63
CA ARG A 125 15.62 -5.24 -4.64
C ARG A 125 15.07 -3.98 -4.01
N LEU A 126 15.49 -2.81 -4.46
CA LEU A 126 14.85 -1.56 -4.05
C LEU A 126 13.39 -1.53 -4.53
N ALA A 127 12.50 -1.08 -3.67
CA ALA A 127 11.08 -0.99 -3.99
C ALA A 127 10.82 -0.05 -5.18
N VAL A 128 11.59 1.02 -5.32
CA VAL A 128 11.50 1.93 -6.46
C VAL A 128 11.88 1.27 -7.79
N ASP A 129 12.72 0.24 -7.78
CA ASP A 129 13.18 -0.44 -8.99
C ASP A 129 12.22 -1.56 -9.45
N VAL A 130 11.30 -1.99 -8.57
CA VAL A 130 10.23 -2.95 -8.89
C VAL A 130 8.89 -2.27 -9.14
N SER A 131 8.91 -0.95 -9.34
CA SER A 131 7.75 -0.10 -9.57
C SER A 131 7.92 0.70 -10.87
N HIS A 132 6.82 0.88 -11.59
CA HIS A 132 6.71 1.70 -12.78
C HIS A 132 5.82 2.90 -12.49
N TYR A 133 6.30 4.09 -12.79
CA TYR A 133 5.63 5.37 -12.54
C TYR A 133 6.15 6.42 -13.52
N ASP A 134 5.38 7.50 -13.70
CA ASP A 134 5.80 8.63 -14.53
C ASP A 134 6.95 9.41 -13.84
N PRO A 135 8.01 9.81 -14.56
CA PRO A 135 9.10 10.63 -14.00
C PRO A 135 8.61 11.90 -13.31
N ALA A 136 7.49 12.48 -13.74
CA ALA A 136 6.92 13.67 -13.13
C ALA A 136 6.47 13.46 -11.68
N VAL A 137 6.28 12.22 -11.22
CA VAL A 137 5.92 11.88 -9.83
C VAL A 137 7.04 11.16 -9.07
N GLU A 138 8.26 11.12 -9.63
CA GLU A 138 9.42 10.41 -9.05
C GLU A 138 9.69 10.82 -7.59
N ARG A 139 9.63 12.12 -7.28
CA ARG A 139 9.82 12.62 -5.91
C ARG A 139 8.82 12.03 -4.92
N ALA A 140 7.55 11.90 -5.31
CA ALA A 140 6.53 11.28 -4.47
C ALA A 140 6.81 9.78 -4.25
N MET A 141 7.24 9.06 -5.30
CA MET A 141 7.55 7.64 -5.22
C MET A 141 8.80 7.37 -4.36
N HIS A 142 9.84 8.20 -4.51
CA HIS A 142 11.02 8.12 -3.66
C HIS A 142 10.70 8.49 -2.20
N HIS A 143 9.78 9.41 -1.95
CA HIS A 143 9.29 9.66 -0.58
C HIS A 143 8.52 8.44 -0.02
N ALA A 144 7.61 7.88 -0.82
CA ALA A 144 6.72 6.81 -0.38
C ALA A 144 7.48 5.48 -0.13
N CYS A 145 8.38 5.11 -1.04
CA CYS A 145 9.17 3.89 -0.96
C CYS A 145 10.45 4.07 -0.13
N GLY A 146 11.13 5.22 -0.27
CA GLY A 146 12.46 5.44 0.28
C GLY A 146 13.46 4.35 -0.13
N ASN A 147 14.34 3.99 0.80
CA ASN A 147 15.26 2.84 0.66
C ASN A 147 14.61 1.51 1.11
N ALA A 148 13.30 1.35 0.94
CA ALA A 148 12.67 0.07 1.26
C ALA A 148 13.14 -1.02 0.27
N LEU A 149 13.37 -2.22 0.78
CA LEU A 149 13.73 -3.38 -0.01
C LEU A 149 12.57 -4.36 -0.08
N VAL A 150 12.30 -4.86 -1.28
CA VAL A 150 11.46 -6.02 -1.52
C VAL A 150 12.37 -7.26 -1.52
N CYS A 151 12.10 -8.17 -0.60
CA CYS A 151 12.86 -9.38 -0.35
C CYS A 151 12.06 -10.61 -0.80
N ASP A 152 12.72 -11.57 -1.43
CA ASP A 152 12.07 -12.79 -1.90
C ASP A 152 11.54 -13.66 -0.75
N SER A 153 12.18 -13.62 0.43
CA SER A 153 11.77 -14.38 1.61
C SER A 153 12.13 -13.68 2.93
N MET A 154 11.66 -14.24 4.05
CA MET A 154 11.96 -13.74 5.39
C MET A 154 13.44 -13.93 5.75
N GLU A 155 14.08 -14.98 5.27
CA GLU A 155 15.51 -15.24 5.46
C GLU A 155 16.34 -14.11 4.83
N VAL A 156 16.00 -13.69 3.61
CA VAL A 156 16.67 -12.57 2.94
C VAL A 156 16.44 -11.26 3.70
N ALA A 157 15.22 -11.00 4.17
CA ALA A 157 14.92 -9.81 4.97
C ALA A 157 15.72 -9.77 6.28
N ARG A 158 15.80 -10.89 7.01
CA ARG A 158 16.60 -11.03 8.24
C ARG A 158 18.09 -10.85 7.99
N TYR A 159 18.61 -11.44 6.91
CA TYR A 159 20.01 -11.27 6.52
C TYR A 159 20.36 -9.79 6.33
N VAL A 160 19.51 -9.04 5.62
CA VAL A 160 19.73 -7.61 5.39
C VAL A 160 19.68 -6.81 6.69
N CYS A 161 18.61 -6.96 7.46
CA CYS A 161 18.34 -6.07 8.60
C CYS A 161 19.14 -6.45 9.84
N TYR A 162 19.26 -7.74 10.16
CA TYR A 162 19.85 -8.20 11.42
C TYR A 162 21.31 -8.65 11.26
N GLU A 163 21.62 -9.48 10.26
CA GLU A 163 23.00 -9.98 10.11
C GLU A 163 23.94 -8.92 9.54
N LYS A 164 23.46 -8.13 8.57
CA LYS A 164 24.21 -7.02 7.99
C LYS A 164 23.94 -5.66 8.65
N GLY A 165 23.06 -5.62 9.65
CA GLY A 165 22.76 -4.42 10.42
C GLY A 165 22.30 -3.23 9.58
N GLN A 166 21.64 -3.45 8.44
CA GLN A 166 21.17 -2.33 7.61
C GLN A 166 19.86 -1.77 8.16
N GLU A 167 19.84 -0.46 8.44
CA GLU A 167 18.67 0.27 8.89
C GLU A 167 17.72 0.61 7.73
N VAL A 168 17.19 -0.42 7.08
CA VAL A 168 16.23 -0.33 5.97
C VAL A 168 14.92 -1.01 6.32
N LYS A 169 13.84 -0.57 5.66
CA LYS A 169 12.55 -1.27 5.71
C LYS A 169 12.65 -2.43 4.72
N ALA A 170 12.61 -3.68 5.18
CA ALA A 170 12.57 -4.86 4.32
C ALA A 170 11.16 -5.45 4.30
N VAL A 171 10.63 -5.75 3.12
CA VAL A 171 9.28 -6.29 2.93
C VAL A 171 9.37 -7.57 2.11
N THR A 172 8.84 -8.66 2.62
CA THR A 172 8.81 -9.94 1.89
C THR A 172 7.71 -9.94 0.81
N LEU A 173 7.80 -10.85 -0.17
CA LEU A 173 6.74 -11.04 -1.16
C LEU A 173 5.38 -11.40 -0.54
N GLU A 174 5.39 -12.01 0.63
CA GLU A 174 4.19 -12.35 1.42
C GLU A 174 3.68 -11.20 2.29
N GLY A 175 4.31 -10.01 2.20
CA GLY A 175 3.85 -8.81 2.91
C GLY A 175 4.31 -8.70 4.36
N THR A 176 5.26 -9.52 4.82
CA THR A 176 5.87 -9.33 6.14
C THR A 176 6.93 -8.23 6.08
N ILE A 177 6.94 -7.34 7.06
CA ILE A 177 7.80 -6.17 7.15
C ILE A 177 8.77 -6.34 8.31
N ILE A 178 10.06 -6.08 8.06
CA ILE A 178 11.03 -5.69 9.09
C ILE A 178 11.24 -4.18 8.94
N HIS A 179 10.84 -3.42 9.96
CA HIS A 179 11.01 -1.97 9.99
C HIS A 179 12.46 -1.59 10.24
N LYS A 180 12.83 -0.35 9.92
CA LYS A 180 14.20 0.19 10.17
C LYS A 180 14.62 0.07 11.64
N SER A 181 13.65 0.13 12.56
CA SER A 181 13.86 -0.04 14.00
C SER A 181 14.01 -1.50 14.46
N GLY A 182 13.94 -2.46 13.54
CA GLY A 182 13.99 -3.89 13.83
C GLY A 182 12.64 -4.51 14.24
N LEU A 183 11.58 -3.70 14.37
CA LEU A 183 10.22 -4.21 14.61
C LEU A 183 9.73 -5.06 13.43
N ILE A 184 8.89 -6.06 13.71
CA ILE A 184 8.30 -6.92 12.68
C ILE A 184 6.79 -6.70 12.64
N THR A 185 6.25 -6.54 11.44
CA THR A 185 4.81 -6.50 11.19
C THR A 185 4.47 -7.52 10.13
N GLY A 186 3.52 -8.40 10.41
CA GLY A 186 3.06 -9.41 9.47
C GLY A 186 1.77 -10.03 9.97
N GLY A 187 1.16 -10.85 9.11
CA GLY A 187 -0.15 -11.45 9.34
C GLY A 187 -1.06 -11.14 8.16
N LYS A 188 -1.65 -12.19 7.57
CA LYS A 188 -2.70 -12.01 6.58
C LYS A 188 -3.96 -11.57 7.32
N SER A 189 -4.51 -10.41 6.96
CA SER A 189 -5.96 -10.23 7.11
C SER A 189 -6.63 -11.31 6.25
N SER A 190 -7.78 -11.83 6.65
CA SER A 190 -8.52 -12.92 5.97
C SER A 190 -9.00 -12.58 4.53
N GLN A 191 -8.41 -11.58 3.88
CA GLN A 191 -8.82 -10.92 2.66
C GLN A 191 -8.42 -11.63 1.36
N GLN A 192 -7.77 -12.80 1.41
CA GLN A 192 -7.46 -13.58 0.19
C GLN A 192 -7.59 -15.09 0.43
N ASN A 193 -8.81 -15.58 0.61
CA ASN A 193 -9.13 -16.96 0.26
C ASN A 193 -9.79 -16.97 -1.14
N GLU A 194 -8.99 -17.38 -2.11
CA GLU A 194 -9.34 -18.23 -3.26
C GLU A 194 -10.68 -17.97 -3.97
N VAL A 195 -10.67 -17.11 -4.99
CA VAL A 195 -11.52 -17.34 -6.18
C VAL A 195 -10.65 -18.10 -7.19
N GLY A 196 -10.60 -19.41 -7.01
CA GLY A 196 -9.70 -20.29 -7.74
C GLY A 196 -10.23 -21.72 -7.89
N GLY A 197 -11.34 -21.87 -8.60
CA GLY A 197 -11.64 -23.10 -9.33
C GLY A 197 -12.62 -24.07 -8.66
N GLU A 198 -13.82 -24.16 -9.22
CA GLU A 198 -14.42 -25.45 -9.50
C GLU A 198 -15.06 -25.41 -10.89
N GLY A 199 -14.55 -26.31 -11.74
CA GLY A 199 -14.99 -26.46 -13.11
C GLY A 199 -16.42 -26.97 -13.18
N ARG A 200 -17.19 -26.39 -14.10
CA ARG A 200 -18.35 -27.07 -14.67
C ARG A 200 -17.85 -28.32 -15.40
N ALA A 201 -18.08 -29.48 -14.80
CA ALA A 201 -18.12 -30.74 -15.50
C ALA A 201 -19.37 -31.51 -15.08
N ARG A 202 -20.19 -31.79 -16.11
CA ARG A 202 -21.44 -32.58 -16.16
C ARG A 202 -22.73 -31.83 -15.87
#